data_AF-A0A8C5S5P2-F1
#
_entry.id   AF-A0A8C5S5P2-F1
#
_cell.length_a   1.000
_cell.length_b   1.000
_cell.length_c   1.000
_cell.angle_alpha   90.00
_cell.angle_beta   90.00
_cell.angle_gamma   90.00
#
_symmetry.space_group_name_H-M   'P 1'
#
loop_
_entity.id
_entity.type
_entity.pdbx_description
1 polymer ?
#
loop_
_entity_poly.entity_id
_entity_poly.type
_entity_poly.pdbx_seq_one_letter_code
_entity_poly.pdbx_strand_id
1 'polypeptide(L)' 'MWYEILPSAAIMYVGLIIPGISTYYIQRYMNNGENKRMIKTADDYKALLREKRVCGIGSKGLEKINID' A
#
# COMPACT_ATOMS: atom_id res chain seq x y z
N MET A 1 26.94 -10.28 -31.48
CA MET A 1 26.66 -11.45 -30.62
C MET A 1 25.27 -11.30 -30.00
N TRP A 2 24.60 -12.38 -29.58
CA TRP A 2 23.23 -12.30 -29.07
C TRP A 2 23.06 -11.43 -27.80
N TYR A 3 24.15 -11.19 -27.07
CA TYR A 3 24.19 -10.37 -25.85
C TYR A 3 23.99 -8.87 -26.06
N GLU A 4 24.07 -8.37 -27.30
CA GLU A 4 23.95 -6.93 -27.58
C GLU A 4 22.56 -6.35 -27.29
N ILE A 5 21.53 -7.19 -27.12
CA ILE A 5 20.19 -6.77 -26.68
C ILE A 5 20.06 -6.59 -25.16
N LEU A 6 21.01 -7.13 -24.38
CA LEU A 6 20.93 -7.08 -22.93
C LEU A 6 20.94 -5.64 -22.36
N PRO A 7 21.75 -4.69 -22.88
CA PRO A 7 21.75 -3.32 -22.37
C PRO A 7 20.41 -2.61 -22.58
N SER A 8 19.79 -2.76 -23.76
CA SER A 8 18.50 -2.12 -24.04
C SER A 8 17.36 -2.78 -23.26
N ALA A 9 17.37 -4.11 -23.12
CA ALA A 9 16.43 -4.84 -22.28
C ALA A 9 16.58 -4.46 -20.80
N ALA A 10 17.79 -4.26 -20.31
CA ALA A 10 18.06 -3.85 -18.92
C ALA A 10 17.49 -2.45 -18.64
N ILE A 11 17.69 -1.49 -19.54
CA ILE A 11 17.13 -0.12 -19.41
C ILE A 11 15.60 -0.18 -19.37
N MET A 12 14.98 -0.95 -20.26
CA MET A 12 13.53 -1.15 -20.27
C MET A 12 13.04 -1.76 -18.95
N TYR A 13 13.73 -2.79 -18.45
CA TYR A 13 13.36 -3.47 -17.21
C TYR A 13 13.44 -2.54 -15.99
N VAL A 14 14.50 -1.73 -15.89
CA VAL A 14 14.64 -0.72 -14.85
C VAL A 14 13.51 0.31 -14.94
N GLY A 15 13.17 0.78 -16.14
CA GLY A 15 12.06 1.71 -16.37
C GLY A 15 10.70 1.17 -15.92
N LEU A 16 10.48 -0.14 -16.02
CA LEU A 16 9.24 -0.79 -15.58
C LEU A 16 9.21 -1.06 -14.06
N ILE A 17 10.36 -1.31 -13.44
CA ILE A 17 10.44 -1.59 -12.00
C ILE A 17 10.24 -0.32 -11.17
N ILE A 18 10.86 0.80 -11.57
CA ILE A 18 10.89 2.03 -10.77
C ILE A 18 9.48 2.48 -10.35
N PRO A 19 8.46 2.52 -11.22
CA PRO A 19 7.10 2.88 -10.82
C PRO A 19 6.50 1.93 -9.78
N GLY A 20 6.75 0.62 -9.88
CA GLY A 20 6.24 -0.38 -8.94
C GLY A 20 6.85 -0.22 -7.54
N ILE A 21 8.17 -0.04 -7.47
CA ILE A 21 8.86 0.19 -6.20
C ILE A 21 8.45 1.55 -5.59
N SER A 22 8.39 2.59 -6.42
CA SER A 22 7.98 3.93 -5.99
C SER A 22 6.56 3.91 -5.40
N THR A 23 5.60 3.28 -6.09
CA THR A 23 4.22 3.18 -5.60
C THR A 23 4.10 2.38 -4.31
N TYR A 24 4.89 1.30 -4.15
CA TYR A 24 4.93 0.55 -2.89
C TYR A 24 5.35 1.44 -1.70
N TYR A 25 6.46 2.17 -1.83
CA TYR A 25 6.94 3.05 -0.75
C TYR A 25 5.99 4.22 -0.48
N ILE A 26 5.45 4.85 -1.52
CA ILE A 26 4.48 5.95 -1.37
C ILE A 26 3.22 5.46 -0.67
N GLN A 27 2.66 4.32 -1.08
CA GLN A 27 1.45 3.79 -0.47
C GLN A 27 1.68 3.43 1.00
N ARG A 28 2.84 2.89 1.33
CA ARG A 28 3.20 2.56 2.71
C ARG A 28 3.38 3.81 3.57
N TYR A 29 4.03 4.85 3.02
CA TYR A 29 4.19 6.14 3.69
C TYR A 29 2.84 6.81 3.98
N MET A 30 1.94 6.84 2.99
CA MET A 30 0.62 7.48 3.12
C MET A 30 -0.34 6.72 4.06
N ASN A 31 -0.13 5.41 4.26
CA ASN A 31 -0.97 4.57 5.13
C ASN A 31 -0.27 4.22 6.45
N ASN A 32 0.51 5.16 6.99
CA ASN A 32 1.10 5.05 8.33
C ASN A 32 1.99 3.80 8.54
N GLY A 33 2.69 3.38 7.48
CA GLY A 33 3.58 2.23 7.51
C GLY A 33 2.91 0.89 7.16
N GLU A 34 1.59 0.87 6.98
CA GLU A 34 0.82 -0.30 6.56
C GLU A 34 0.60 -0.33 5.03
N ASN A 35 0.20 -1.49 4.51
CA ASN A 35 -0.15 -1.61 3.10
C ASN A 35 -1.51 -0.94 2.82
N LYS A 36 -1.68 -0.37 1.62
CA LYS A 36 -2.97 0.18 1.20
C LYS A 36 -4.04 -0.92 1.20
N ARG A 37 -5.13 -0.71 1.93
CA ARG A 37 -6.27 -1.66 1.94
C ARG A 37 -6.94 -1.72 0.57
N MET A 38 -7.15 -2.93 0.07
CA MET A 38 -7.86 -3.18 -1.18
C MET A 38 -9.35 -3.38 -0.88
N ILE A 39 -10.20 -2.48 -1.39
CA ILE A 39 -11.65 -2.55 -1.24
C ILE A 39 -12.21 -3.26 -2.46
N LYS A 40 -12.78 -4.46 -2.28
CA LYS A 40 -13.40 -5.22 -3.37
C LYS A 40 -14.93 -5.21 -3.28
N THR A 41 -15.45 -5.19 -2.05
CA THR A 41 -16.89 -5.25 -1.78
C THR A 41 -17.40 -3.98 -1.07
N ALA A 42 -18.72 -3.82 -1.06
CA ALA A 42 -19.35 -2.72 -0.32
C ALA A 42 -19.14 -2.86 1.20
N ASP A 43 -19.01 -4.08 1.71
CA ASP A 43 -18.78 -4.31 3.14
C ASP A 43 -17.35 -3.98 3.54
N ASP A 44 -16.35 -4.23 2.68
CA ASP A 44 -14.97 -3.75 2.89
C ASP A 44 -14.93 -2.22 3.03
N TYR A 45 -15.71 -1.51 2.20
CA TYR A 45 -15.80 -0.06 2.25
C TYR A 45 -16.49 0.43 3.54
N LYS A 46 -17.59 -0.23 3.96
CA LYS A 46 -18.26 0.07 5.23
C LYS A 46 -17.32 -0.14 6.42
N ALA A 47 -16.51 -1.20 6.40
CA ALA A 47 -15.50 -1.47 7.43
C ALA A 47 -14.45 -0.36 7.48
N LEU A 48 -13.93 0.08 6.32
CA LEU A 48 -12.98 1.19 6.24
C LEU A 48 -13.58 2.52 6.73
N LEU A 49 -14.83 2.82 6.39
CA LEU A 49 -15.53 4.01 6.91
C LEU A 49 -15.79 3.94 8.41
N ARG A 50 -16.04 2.74 8.95
CA ARG A 50 -16.14 2.52 10.40
C ARG A 50 -14.79 2.80 11.06
N GLU A 51 -13.71 2.24 10.54
CA GLU A 51 -12.35 2.48 11.07
C GLU A 51 -11.97 3.95 11.02
N LYS A 52 -12.26 4.67 9.93
CA LYS A 52 -12.03 6.12 9.83
C LYS A 52 -12.75 6.90 10.93
N ARG A 53 -14.01 6.53 11.24
CA ARG A 53 -14.80 7.17 12.29
C ARG A 53 -14.33 6.82 13.70
N VAL A 54 -13.93 5.57 13.92
CA VAL A 54 -13.55 5.07 15.24
C VAL A 54 -12.11 5.44 15.59
N CYS A 55 -11.17 5.32 14.67
CA CYS A 55 -9.75 5.35 15.01
C CYS A 55 -9.09 6.74 14.88
N GLY A 56 -9.65 7.66 14.09
CA GLY A 56 -9.08 8.99 13.85
C GLY A 56 -7.76 8.92 13.06
N ILE A 57 -6.68 8.48 13.71
CA ILE A 57 -5.36 8.25 13.14
C ILE A 57 -4.91 6.82 13.49
N GLY A 58 -4.57 6.04 12.45
CA GLY A 58 -4.03 4.68 12.57
C GLY A 58 -5.04 3.63 13.02
N SER A 59 -4.58 2.40 13.20
CA SER A 59 -5.37 1.27 13.70
C SER A 59 -5.54 1.35 15.23
N LYS A 60 -6.68 0.90 15.76
CA LYS A 60 -6.92 0.76 17.21
C LYS A 60 -7.24 -0.70 17.54
N GLY A 61 -6.59 -1.24 18.55
CA GLY A 61 -6.79 -2.59 19.07
C GLY A 61 -7.64 -2.62 20.33
N LEU A 62 -7.36 -3.61 21.18
CA LEU A 62 -8.09 -3.85 22.43
C LEU A 62 -7.90 -2.73 23.46
N GLU A 63 -6.84 -1.91 23.32
CA GLU A 63 -6.55 -0.78 24.20
C GLU A 63 -7.63 0.29 24.23
N LYS A 64 -8.57 0.26 23.27
CA LYS A 64 -9.69 1.21 23.20
C LYS A 64 -10.99 0.67 23.80
N ILE A 65 -11.05 -0.61 24.18
CA ILE A 65 -12.33 -1.30 24.42
C ILE A 65 -12.81 -1.19 25.88
N ASN A 66 -11.93 -0.89 26.85
CA ASN A 66 -12.21 -0.51 28.26
C ASN A 66 -10.85 -0.14 28.91
N ILE A 67 -10.72 0.74 29.90
CA ILE A 67 -11.19 0.63 31.30
C ILE A 67 -11.46 2.04 31.85
N ASP A 68 -12.74 2.38 32.02
CA ASP A 68 -13.37 3.09 33.17
C ASP A 68 -14.89 2.96 33.03
#